data_AF-A0A352A792-F1
#
_entry.id   AF-A0A352A792-F1
#
_cell.length_a   1.000
_cell.length_b   1.000
_cell.length_c   1.000
_cell.angle_alpha   90.00
_cell.angle_beta   90.00
_cell.angle_gamma   90.00
#
_symmetry.space_group_name_H-M   'P 1'
#
loop_
_entity.id
_entity.type
_entity.pdbx_description
1 polymer ?
#
loop_
_entity_poly.entity_id
_entity_poly.type
_entity_poly.pdbx_seq_one_letter_code
_entity_poly.pdbx_strand_id
1 'polypeptide(L)'
;MTICQNKLKQDANATSKATYEAKIKDMTIDSALKAKLTDTKYPDLLTGKFDRTKIVVAADGTVSGIDEQLTSIKDTYKDLFTPVVSGKQPNNTGKPTT
;
A
#
# COMPACT_ATOMS: atom_id res chain seq x y z
N MET A 1 -45.73 13.46 -10.03
CA MET A 1 -45.06 12.36 -9.29
C MET A 1 -43.85 11.76 -10.03
N THR A 2 -43.77 11.84 -11.37
CA THR A 2 -42.68 11.23 -12.18
C THR A 2 -41.34 11.99 -12.16
N ILE A 3 -41.35 13.30 -11.92
CA ILE A 3 -40.14 14.14 -11.95
C ILE A 3 -39.20 13.85 -10.76
N CYS A 4 -39.75 13.51 -9.59
CA CYS A 4 -38.95 13.23 -8.39
C CYS A 4 -38.15 11.92 -8.50
N GLN A 5 -38.70 10.90 -9.16
CA GLN A 5 -38.06 9.59 -9.32
C GLN A 5 -36.76 9.67 -10.15
N ASN A 6 -36.71 10.53 -11.16
CA ASN A 6 -35.52 10.66 -12.01
C ASN A 6 -34.37 11.42 -11.31
N LYS A 7 -34.70 12.37 -10.42
CA LYS A 7 -33.70 13.12 -9.67
C LYS A 7 -33.01 12.25 -8.61
N LEU A 8 -33.79 11.46 -7.87
CA LEU A 8 -33.28 10.42 -6.95
C LEU A 8 -32.37 9.41 -7.65
N LYS A 9 -32.69 9.00 -8.88
CA LYS A 9 -31.86 8.07 -9.67
C LYS A 9 -30.54 8.68 -10.11
N GLN A 10 -30.49 9.97 -10.46
CA GLN A 10 -29.24 10.66 -10.79
C GLN A 10 -28.34 10.83 -9.56
N ASP A 11 -28.90 11.25 -8.43
CA ASP A 11 -28.15 11.42 -7.18
C ASP A 11 -27.60 10.09 -6.65
N ALA A 12 -28.40 9.01 -6.74
CA ALA A 12 -27.94 7.67 -6.38
C ALA A 12 -26.78 7.18 -7.28
N ASN A 13 -26.79 7.51 -8.57
CA ASN A 13 -25.76 7.10 -9.52
C ASN A 13 -24.47 7.93 -9.42
N ALA A 14 -24.57 9.21 -9.02
CA ALA A 14 -23.41 10.05 -8.74
C ALA A 14 -22.73 9.65 -7.41
N THR A 15 -23.53 9.37 -6.38
CA THR A 15 -23.03 8.92 -5.07
C THR A 15 -22.34 7.56 -5.19
N SER A 16 -22.91 6.64 -5.98
CA SER A 16 -22.32 5.33 -6.20
C SER A 16 -20.97 5.45 -6.92
N LYS A 17 -20.86 6.26 -7.98
CA LYS A 17 -19.58 6.52 -8.67
C LYS A 17 -18.49 7.05 -7.75
N ALA A 18 -18.79 8.09 -6.97
CA ALA A 18 -17.83 8.65 -6.02
C ALA A 18 -17.41 7.63 -4.96
N THR A 19 -18.35 6.80 -4.48
CA THR A 19 -18.08 5.72 -3.52
C THR A 19 -17.21 4.63 -4.13
N TYR A 20 -17.46 4.23 -5.38
CA TYR A 20 -16.65 3.23 -6.08
C TYR A 20 -15.24 3.76 -6.34
N GLU A 21 -15.09 5.00 -6.78
CA GLU A 21 -13.79 5.62 -6.97
C GLU A 21 -13.00 5.73 -5.66
N ALA A 22 -13.65 6.15 -4.57
CA ALA A 22 -13.03 6.19 -3.25
C ALA A 22 -12.60 4.79 -2.78
N LYS A 23 -13.47 3.78 -2.97
CA LYS A 23 -13.16 2.39 -2.59
C LYS A 23 -12.04 1.78 -3.44
N ILE A 24 -12.01 2.08 -4.73
CA ILE A 24 -10.91 1.66 -5.61
C ILE A 24 -9.60 2.29 -5.15
N LYS A 25 -9.59 3.61 -4.90
CA LYS A 25 -8.41 4.31 -4.38
C LYS A 25 -7.94 3.69 -3.06
N ASP A 26 -8.85 3.47 -2.11
CA ASP A 26 -8.50 2.90 -0.80
C ASP A 26 -7.95 1.47 -0.93
N MET A 27 -8.54 0.63 -1.79
CA MET A 27 -8.00 -0.71 -2.09
C MET A 27 -6.61 -0.64 -2.75
N THR A 28 -6.40 0.26 -3.71
CA THR A 28 -5.10 0.43 -4.37
C THR A 28 -4.03 0.88 -3.37
N ILE A 29 -4.38 1.79 -2.47
CA ILE A 29 -3.51 2.24 -1.38
C ILE A 29 -3.17 1.07 -0.45
N ASP A 30 -4.17 0.33 0.03
CA ASP A 30 -3.96 -0.80 0.93
C ASP A 30 -3.09 -1.90 0.28
N SER A 31 -3.31 -2.20 -1.00
CA SER A 31 -2.48 -3.13 -1.76
C SER A 31 -1.04 -2.64 -1.91
N ALA A 32 -0.84 -1.36 -2.24
CA ALA A 32 0.49 -0.78 -2.36
C ALA A 32 1.23 -0.75 -1.01
N LEU A 33 0.56 -0.40 0.08
CA LEU A 33 1.13 -0.43 1.42
C LEU A 33 1.55 -1.85 1.81
N LYS A 34 0.68 -2.85 1.63
CA LYS A 34 1.00 -4.25 1.92
C LYS A 34 2.17 -4.76 1.08
N ALA A 35 2.26 -4.38 -0.18
CA ALA A 35 3.36 -4.75 -1.06
C ALA A 35 4.71 -4.15 -0.61
N LYS A 36 4.68 -3.00 0.08
CA LYS A 36 5.88 -2.32 0.61
C LYS A 36 6.27 -2.77 2.01
N LEU A 37 5.32 -3.36 2.76
CA LEU A 37 5.47 -3.83 4.14
C LEU A 37 5.74 -5.34 4.21
N THR A 38 6.34 -5.93 3.18
CA THR A 38 6.70 -7.36 3.17
C THR A 38 7.89 -7.70 4.07
N ASP A 39 8.67 -6.69 4.44
CA ASP A 39 9.89 -6.77 5.23
C ASP A 39 9.69 -6.34 6.70
N THR A 40 8.45 -6.32 7.18
CA THR A 40 8.13 -6.08 8.59
C THR A 40 7.44 -7.29 9.22
N LYS A 41 7.63 -7.46 10.53
CA LYS A 41 6.91 -8.46 11.33
C LYS A 41 5.44 -8.09 11.57
N TYR A 42 5.08 -6.81 11.46
CA TYR A 42 3.76 -6.28 11.82
C TYR A 42 3.24 -5.31 10.75
N PRO A 43 2.89 -5.80 9.55
CA PRO A 43 2.38 -4.96 8.47
C PRO A 43 1.10 -4.20 8.86
N ASP A 44 0.18 -4.82 9.60
CA ASP A 44 -1.07 -4.19 10.04
C ASP A 44 -0.87 -3.03 11.04
N LEU A 45 0.21 -3.08 11.83
CA LEU A 45 0.55 -1.99 12.75
C LEU A 45 1.10 -0.79 11.98
N LEU A 46 1.95 -1.07 10.97
CA LEU A 46 2.62 -0.04 10.20
C LEU A 46 1.69 0.62 9.19
N THR A 47 0.75 -0.10 8.56
CA THR A 47 -0.30 0.50 7.71
C THR A 47 -1.05 1.62 8.43
N GLY A 48 -1.34 1.45 9.73
CA GLY A 48 -1.98 2.49 10.55
C GLY A 48 -1.13 3.72 10.84
N LYS A 49 0.18 3.70 10.52
CA LYS A 49 1.09 4.85 10.63
C LYS A 49 1.16 5.68 9.35
N PHE A 50 0.66 5.16 8.23
CA PHE A 50 0.63 5.91 6.98
C PHE A 50 -0.53 6.91 6.99
N ASP A 51 -0.21 8.13 6.61
CA ASP A 51 -1.18 9.17 6.36
C ASP A 51 -1.76 9.00 4.96
N ARG A 52 -2.95 8.37 4.89
CA ARG A 52 -3.70 8.18 3.64
C ARG A 52 -4.06 9.49 2.94
N THR A 53 -4.13 10.60 3.67
CA THR A 53 -4.46 11.91 3.09
C THR A 53 -3.31 12.48 2.25
N LYS A 54 -2.08 12.01 2.50
CA LYS A 54 -0.87 12.36 1.76
C LYS A 54 -0.55 11.38 0.62
N ILE A 55 -1.35 10.32 0.48
CA ILE A 55 -1.15 9.32 -0.57
C ILE A 55 -2.00 9.72 -1.78
N VAL A 56 -1.35 9.80 -2.94
CA VAL A 56 -2.00 10.16 -4.20
C VAL A 56 -2.05 8.93 -5.09
N VAL A 57 -3.25 8.56 -5.52
CA VAL A 57 -3.48 7.53 -6.54
C VAL A 57 -3.70 8.23 -7.87
N ALA A 58 -2.77 8.07 -8.79
CA ALA A 58 -2.86 8.58 -10.15
C ALA A 58 -3.85 7.77 -10.98
N ALA A 59 -4.28 8.34 -12.12
CA ALA A 59 -5.32 7.73 -12.98
C ALA A 59 -4.89 6.42 -13.65
N ASP A 60 -3.58 6.18 -13.74
CA ASP A 60 -2.96 4.94 -14.21
C ASP A 60 -2.90 3.84 -13.12
N GLY A 61 -3.31 4.15 -11.89
CA GLY A 61 -3.20 3.26 -10.73
C GLY A 61 -1.86 3.36 -9.99
N THR A 62 -0.96 4.27 -10.40
CA THR A 62 0.30 4.52 -9.69
C THR A 62 0.02 5.21 -8.36
N VAL A 63 0.59 4.67 -7.28
CA VAL A 63 0.45 5.23 -5.93
C VAL A 63 1.74 5.96 -5.53
N SER A 64 1.63 7.26 -5.25
CA SER A 64 2.73 8.13 -4.86
C SER A 64 2.61 8.57 -3.39
N GLY A 65 3.73 8.89 -2.75
CA GLY A 65 3.80 9.34 -1.35
C GLY A 65 3.93 8.21 -0.30
N ILE A 66 3.68 6.95 -0.69
CA ILE A 66 3.93 5.79 0.19
C ILE A 66 5.43 5.64 0.47
N ASP A 67 6.28 5.74 -0.54
CA ASP A 67 7.73 5.49 -0.40
C ASP A 67 8.45 6.51 0.51
N GLU A 68 8.04 7.78 0.46
CA GLU A 68 8.56 8.81 1.37
C GLU A 68 8.18 8.52 2.83
N GLN A 69 6.90 8.22 3.07
CA GLN A 69 6.44 7.88 4.42
C GLN A 69 7.07 6.57 4.91
N LEU A 70 7.20 5.57 4.04
CA LEU A 70 7.83 4.30 4.36
C LEU A 70 9.28 4.51 4.79
N THR A 71 10.04 5.35 4.09
CA THR A 71 11.42 5.69 4.46
C THR A 71 11.49 6.29 5.86
N SER A 72 10.61 7.26 6.17
CA SER A 72 10.55 7.88 7.51
C SER A 72 10.15 6.88 8.60
N ILE A 73 9.19 5.99 8.31
CA ILE A 73 8.74 4.94 9.23
C ILE A 73 9.86 3.91 9.45
N LYS A 74 10.56 3.50 8.38
CA LYS A 74 11.72 2.61 8.46
C LYS A 74 12.83 3.21 9.32
N ASP A 75 13.11 4.50 9.17
CA ASP A 75 14.14 5.15 9.98
C ASP A 75 13.71 5.34 11.44
N THR A 76 12.43 5.54 11.71
CA THR A 76 11.93 5.67 13.09
C THR A 76 11.80 4.32 13.79
N TYR A 77 11.40 3.28 13.05
CA TYR A 77 11.03 1.97 13.57
C TYR A 77 11.89 0.85 12.97
N LYS A 78 13.21 1.08 12.86
CA LYS A 78 14.18 0.16 12.27
C LYS A 78 14.04 -1.27 12.81
N ASP A 79 13.79 -1.40 14.11
CA ASP A 79 13.64 -2.67 14.81
C ASP A 79 12.37 -3.46 14.44
N LEU A 80 11.35 -2.80 13.89
CA LEU A 80 10.12 -3.44 13.40
C LEU A 80 10.27 -4.00 11.98
N PHE A 81 11.33 -3.62 11.28
CA PHE A 81 11.68 -4.16 9.97
C PHE A 81 12.74 -5.24 10.13
N THR A 82 12.55 -6.35 9.42
CA THR A 82 13.61 -7.34 9.30
C THR A 82 14.73 -6.76 8.45
N PRO A 83 15.99 -6.81 8.92
CA PRO A 83 17.10 -6.48 8.05
C PRO A 83 17.04 -7.41 6.84
N VAL A 84 17.27 -6.86 5.65
CA VAL A 84 17.50 -7.67 4.46
C VAL A 84 18.78 -8.44 4.71
N VAL A 85 18.67 -9.63 5.31
CA VAL A 85 19.76 -10.59 5.36
C VAL A 85 19.94 -11.08 3.93
N SER A 86 20.66 -10.29 3.13
CA SER A 86 21.31 -10.80 1.93
C SER A 86 22.32 -11.82 2.44
N GLY A 87 21.89 -13.06 2.59
CA GLY A 87 22.77 -14.16 2.93
C GLY A 87 23.88 -14.19 1.88
N LYS A 88 25.07 -13.69 2.23
CA LYS A 88 26.25 -13.98 1.41
C LYS A 88 26.34 -15.50 1.38
N GLN A 89 26.19 -16.07 0.19
CA GLN A 89 26.29 -17.50 -0.02
C GLN A 89 27.63 -17.97 0.59
N PRO A 90 27.63 -18.95 1.50
CA PRO A 90 28.88 -19.43 2.09
C PRO A 90 29.78 -19.97 0.98
N ASN A 91 31.04 -19.50 0.95
CA ASN A 91 32.04 -19.92 -0.02
C ASN A 91 32.45 -21.37 0.27
N ASN A 92 31.70 -22.35 -0.25
CA ASN A 92 32.08 -23.74 -0.14
C ASN A 92 33.05 -24.08 -1.28
N THR A 93 34.32 -23.66 -1.16
CA THR A 93 35.44 -24.14 -2.01
C THR A 93 35.87 -25.54 -1.61
N GLY A 94 34.91 -26.47 -1.55
CA GLY A 94 35.15 -27.88 -1.35
C GLY A 94 35.85 -28.45 -2.58
N LYS A 95 37.17 -28.24 -2.67
CA LYS A 95 38.04 -29.00 -3.57
C LYS A 95 37.90 -30.46 -3.16
N PRO A 96 37.42 -31.36 -4.03
CA PRO A 96 37.47 -32.78 -3.74
C PRO A 96 38.95 -33.16 -3.71
N THR A 97 39.47 -33.52 -2.53
CA THR A 97 40.74 -34.25 -2.45
C THR A 97 40.46 -35.65 -2.97
N THR A 98 41.07 -35.92 -4.13
CA THR A 98 41.26 -37.19 -4.82
C THR A 98 41.28 -38.43 -3.94
#